data_AF-A0A7X2MTB8-F1
#
_entry.id   AF-A0A7X2MTB8-F1
#
_cell.length_a   1.000
_cell.length_b   1.000
_cell.length_c   1.000
_cell.angle_alpha   90.00
_cell.angle_beta   90.00
_cell.angle_gamma   90.00
#
_symmetry.space_group_name_H-M   'P 1'
#
loop_
_entity.id
_entity.type
_entity.pdbx_description
1 polymer ?
#
loop_
_entity_poly.entity_id
_entity_poly.type
_entity_poly.pdbx_seq_one_letter_code
_entity_poly.pdbx_strand_id
1 'polypeptide(L)' 'NIFNPKFTLHLMADQISESWVTRKPTGDGFVTSLELFAADGTQIAQLYGQRTEGTPEQSRWREQIGALRTPGAAA' A
#
# COMPACT_ATOMS: atom_id res chain seq x y z
N ASN A 1 2.07 -14.98 0.22
CA ASN A 1 0.93 -15.58 -0.49
C ASN A 1 -0.36 -15.24 0.24
N ILE A 2 -1.43 -14.90 -0.48
CA ILE A 2 -2.79 -14.75 0.06
C ILE A 2 -3.66 -15.80 -0.62
N PHE A 3 -4.43 -16.57 0.16
CA PHE A 3 -5.34 -17.60 -0.34
C PHE A 3 -6.74 -17.34 0.19
N ASN A 4 -7.57 -16.72 -0.63
CA ASN A 4 -8.99 -16.51 -0.37
C ASN A 4 -9.82 -17.39 -1.32
N PRO A 5 -11.10 -17.69 -1.00
CA PRO A 5 -11.93 -18.60 -1.80
C PRO A 5 -12.05 -18.28 -3.30
N LYS A 6 -11.89 -17.01 -3.68
CA LYS A 6 -11.98 -16.54 -5.07
C LYS A 6 -10.79 -15.68 -5.51
N PHE A 7 -9.73 -15.63 -4.71
CA PHE A 7 -8.57 -14.78 -4.99
C PHE A 7 -7.30 -15.40 -4.42
N THR A 8 -6.29 -15.52 -5.25
CA THR A 8 -4.96 -15.95 -4.82
C THR A 8 -3.93 -14.93 -5.27
N LEU A 9 -3.05 -14.52 -4.37
CA LEU A 9 -1.88 -13.67 -4.68
C LEU A 9 -0.61 -14.43 -4.35
N HIS A 10 0.21 -14.63 -5.36
CA HIS A 10 1.62 -14.99 -5.21
C HIS A 10 2.47 -13.77 -5.49
N LEU A 11 3.40 -13.47 -4.58
CA LEU A 11 4.32 -12.35 -4.71
C LEU A 11 5.68 -12.81 -4.20
N MET A 12 6.72 -12.60 -5.01
CA MET A 12 8.12 -12.89 -4.67
C MET A 12 8.65 -11.75 -3.79
N ALA A 13 8.52 -11.89 -2.47
CA ALA A 13 8.79 -10.81 -1.53
C ALA A 13 10.27 -10.39 -1.50
N ASP A 14 11.16 -11.32 -1.82
CA ASP A 14 12.61 -11.13 -1.97
C ASP A 14 12.99 -10.24 -3.16
N GLN A 15 12.07 -10.05 -4.12
CA GLN A 15 12.28 -9.20 -5.29
C GLN A 15 11.82 -7.74 -5.06
N ILE A 16 11.28 -7.41 -3.89
CA ILE A 16 10.94 -6.03 -3.55
C ILE A 16 12.23 -5.28 -3.21
N SER A 17 12.59 -4.32 -4.06
CA SER A 17 13.74 -3.44 -3.84
C SER A 17 13.35 -2.18 -3.08
N GLU A 18 12.19 -1.60 -3.40
CA GLU A 18 11.70 -0.39 -2.76
C GLU A 18 10.24 -0.53 -2.33
N SER A 19 9.90 0.13 -1.23
CA SER A 19 8.54 0.20 -0.69
C SER A 19 8.21 1.64 -0.31
N TRP A 20 7.16 2.19 -0.90
CA TRP A 20 6.78 3.59 -0.73
C TRP A 20 5.37 3.71 -0.18
N VAL A 21 5.19 4.59 0.80
CA VAL A 21 3.87 5.09 1.19
C VAL A 21 3.65 6.42 0.48
N THR A 22 2.64 6.51 -0.37
CA THR A 22 2.31 7.76 -1.08
C THR A 22 0.94 8.27 -0.64
N ARG A 23 0.77 9.60 -0.60
CA ARG A 23 -0.49 10.25 -0.28
C ARG A 23 -0.87 11.18 -1.43
N LYS A 24 -1.96 10.85 -2.12
CA LYS A 24 -2.44 11.57 -3.30
C LYS A 24 -3.70 12.35 -2.95
N PRO A 25 -3.79 13.65 -3.25
CA PRO A 25 -4.99 14.43 -3.00
C PRO A 25 -6.12 14.00 -3.95
N THR A 26 -7.35 14.06 -3.46
CA THR A 26 -8.60 13.77 -4.17
C THR A 26 -9.66 14.79 -3.73
N GLY A 27 -10.81 14.82 -4.40
CA GLY A 27 -11.94 15.68 -4.00
C GLY A 27 -12.44 15.41 -2.56
N ASP A 28 -12.27 14.17 -2.09
CA ASP A 28 -12.77 13.70 -0.78
C ASP A 28 -11.66 13.62 0.29
N GLY A 29 -10.52 14.29 0.07
CA GLY A 29 -9.35 14.26 0.96
C GLY A 29 -8.16 13.51 0.36
N PHE A 30 -7.35 12.86 1.18
CA PHE A 30 -6.19 12.08 0.70
C PHE A 30 -6.51 10.60 0.56
N VAL A 31 -5.89 9.97 -0.43
CA VAL A 31 -5.83 8.51 -0.58
C VAL A 31 -4.38 8.07 -0.44
N THR A 32 -4.15 7.08 0.41
CA THR A 32 -2.85 6.55 0.76
C THR A 32 -2.63 5.18 0.10
N SER A 33 -1.52 5.01 -0.62
CA SER A 33 -1.09 3.73 -1.19
C SER A 33 0.15 3.19 -0.49
N LEU A 34 0.29 1.86 -0.48
CA LEU A 34 1.58 1.18 -0.36
C LEU A 34 1.97 0.67 -1.75
N GLU A 35 3.15 1.06 -2.22
CA GLU A 35 3.65 0.75 -3.56
C GLU A 35 4.96 -0.02 -3.45
N LEU A 36 5.06 -1.15 -4.18
CA LEU A 36 6.21 -2.05 -4.16
C LEU A 36 6.87 -2.05 -5.53
N PHE A 37 8.19 -1.86 -5.57
CA PHE A 37 8.97 -1.82 -6.80
C PHE A 37 10.14 -2.80 -6.77
N ALA A 38 10.41 -3.42 -7.91
CA ALA A 38 11.61 -4.23 -8.13
C ALA A 38 12.84 -3.34 -8.39
N ALA A 39 14.03 -3.93 -8.39
CA ALA A 39 15.29 -3.20 -8.56
C ALA A 39 15.43 -2.51 -9.93
N ASP A 40 14.71 -2.99 -10.95
CA ASP A 40 14.65 -2.37 -12.28
C ASP A 40 13.58 -1.28 -12.41
N GLY A 41 12.87 -0.97 -11.32
CA GLY A 41 11.79 0.00 -11.27
C GLY A 41 10.41 -0.56 -11.65
N THR A 42 10.29 -1.86 -11.96
CA THR A 42 9.00 -2.49 -12.24
C THR A 42 8.08 -2.40 -11.02
N GLN A 43 6.86 -1.89 -11.18
CA GLN A 43 5.86 -1.87 -10.12
C GLN A 43 5.29 -3.29 -9.90
N ILE A 44 5.59 -3.89 -8.76
CA ILE A 44 5.20 -5.26 -8.41
C ILE A 44 3.73 -5.30 -7.99
N ALA A 45 3.35 -4.41 -7.07
CA ALA A 45 2.00 -4.32 -6.55
C ALA A 45 1.73 -2.94 -5.94
N GLN A 46 0.45 -2.60 -5.87
CA GLN A 46 -0.04 -1.42 -5.18
C GLN A 46 -1.27 -1.80 -4.36
N LEU A 47 -1.29 -1.37 -3.09
CA LEU A 47 -2.35 -1.68 -2.15
C LEU A 47 -3.00 -0.40 -1.65
N TYR A 48 -4.32 -0.48 -1.45
CA TYR A 48 -5.17 0.59 -0.93
C TYR A 48 -6.19 0.02 0.05
N GLY A 49 -6.69 0.89 0.94
CA GLY A 49 -7.93 0.65 1.65
C GLY A 49 -9.11 0.69 0.68
N GLN A 50 -10.10 -0.19 0.88
CA GLN A 50 -11.32 -0.15 0.08
C GLN A 50 -12.04 1.19 0.27
N ARG A 51 -12.52 1.75 -0.83
CA ARG A 51 -13.41 2.92 -0.85
C ARG A 51 -14.32 2.88 -2.08
N THR A 52 -15.36 3.69 -2.05
CA THR A 52 -16.14 4.09 -3.23
C THR A 52 -15.89 5.56 -3.56
N GLU A 53 -16.30 5.99 -4.74
CA GLU A 53 -16.26 7.41 -5.11
C GLU A 53 -17.11 8.25 -4.14
N GLY A 54 -16.68 9.48 -3.83
CA GLY A 54 -17.37 10.37 -2.90
C GLY A 54 -17.20 9.99 -1.42
N THR A 55 -16.36 8.99 -1.11
CA THR A 55 -16.11 8.57 0.29
C THR A 55 -14.65 8.75 0.67
N PRO A 56 -14.36 9.20 1.90
CA PRO A 56 -13.00 9.33 2.37
C PRO A 56 -12.35 7.95 2.53
N GLU A 57 -11.02 7.95 2.56
CA GLU A 57 -10.25 6.75 2.86
C GLU A 57 -10.67 6.12 4.20
N GLN A 58 -10.68 4.78 4.24
CA GLN A 58 -11.01 4.02 5.45
C GLN A 58 -10.02 4.33 6.59
N SER A 59 -10.52 4.70 7.77
CA SER A 59 -9.67 5.02 8.94
C SER A 59 -8.75 3.87 9.35
N ARG A 60 -9.27 2.63 9.34
CA ARG A 60 -8.49 1.43 9.66
C ARG A 60 -7.28 1.26 8.74
N TRP A 61 -7.44 1.56 7.45
CA TRP A 61 -6.32 1.51 6.50
C TRP A 61 -5.26 2.55 6.84
N ARG A 62 -5.66 3.79 7.17
CA ARG A 62 -4.74 4.84 7.61
C ARG A 62 -3.95 4.43 8.86
N GLU A 63 -4.63 3.84 9.84
CA GLU A 63 -4.00 3.35 11.06
C GLU A 63 -2.98 2.23 10.77
N GLN A 64 -3.33 1.27 9.90
CA GLN A 64 -2.43 0.20 9.50
C GLN A 64 -1.19 0.71 8.77
N ILE A 65 -1.35 1.65 7.84
CA ILE A 65 -0.22 2.28 7.14
C ILE A 65 0.62 3.12 8.11
N GLY A 66 0.00 3.85 9.03
CA GLY A 66 0.69 4.65 10.04
C GLY A 66 1.51 3.82 11.05
N ALA A 67 1.18 2.53 11.20
CA ALA A 67 1.94 1.61 12.04
C ALA A 67 3.17 1.01 11.34
N LEU A 68 3.35 1.23 10.03
CA LEU A 68 4.55 0.80 9.31
C LEU A 68 5.77 1.56 9.82
N ARG A 69 6.85 0.83 10.10
CA ARG A 69 8.12 1.44 10.51
C ARG A 69 8.85 1.94 9.27
N THR A 70 9.30 3.18 9.31
CA THR A 70 10.27 3.68 8.33
C THR A 70 11.67 3.24 8.77
N PRO A 71 12.37 2.37 8.03
CA PRO A 71 13.74 2.03 8.35
C PRO A 71 14.60 3.29 8.34
N GLY A 72 15.32 3.57 9.43
CA GLY A 72 16.17 4.77 9.56
C GLY A 72 15.48 6.02 10.11
N ALA A 73 14.16 6.00 10.38
CA ALA A 73 13.56 6.99 11.27
C ALA A 73 13.90 6.62 12.71
N ALA A 74 14.74 7.44 13.37
CA ALA A 74 15.07 7.26 14.78
C ALA A 74 13.79 7.26 15.64
N ALA A 75 13.80 6.45 16.70
CA ALA A 75 12.76 6.40 17.72
C ALA A 75 12.65 7.73 18.48
#